data_AF-A0A7C2LP96-F1
#
_entry.id   AF-A0A7C2LP96-F1
#
_cell.length_a   1.000
_cell.length_b   1.000
_cell.length_c   1.000
_cell.angle_alpha   90.00
_cell.angle_beta   90.00
_cell.angle_gamma   90.00
#
_symmetry.space_group_name_H-M   'P 1'
#
loop_
_entity.id
_entity.type
_entity.pdbx_description
1 polymer ?
#
loop_
_entity_poly.entity_id
_entity_poly.type
_entity_poly.pdbx_seq_one_letter_code
_entity_poly.pdbx_strand_id
1 'polypeptide(L)'
;MQMNEYDIVGSEVIDYEIDRMDNPLKKEKVKELSLIRKRHIQVEEAVIERAGKISGLGFGAYDALHSACAEKGRVDVFLTTDKKLLRSAERHQRELAVWVTNPLPWLMGEKEE
;
A
#
# COMPACT_ATOMS: atom_id res chain seq x y z
N MET A 1 3.79 -20.68 -19.62
CA MET A 1 4.25 -19.63 -18.71
C MET A 1 3.32 -19.67 -17.51
N GLN A 2 3.83 -20.00 -16.33
CA GLN A 2 3.04 -19.95 -15.11
C GLN A 2 2.95 -18.47 -14.74
N MET A 3 1.80 -17.83 -15.02
CA MET A 3 1.50 -16.53 -14.44
C MET A 3 1.40 -16.79 -12.94
N ASN A 4 2.38 -16.31 -12.17
CA ASN A 4 2.25 -16.31 -10.72
C ASN A 4 0.97 -15.54 -10.40
N GLU A 5 0.01 -16.23 -9.81
CA GLU A 5 -1.24 -15.62 -9.43
C GLU A 5 -0.98 -14.81 -8.15
N TYR A 6 -0.94 -13.48 -8.29
CA TYR A 6 -0.75 -12.59 -7.15
C TYR A 6 -2.08 -12.39 -6.42
N ASP A 7 -2.06 -12.51 -5.10
CA ASP A 7 -3.20 -12.14 -4.25
C ASP A 7 -3.19 -10.64 -3.98
N ILE A 8 -3.90 -9.90 -4.83
CA ILE A 8 -4.04 -8.44 -4.68
C ILE A 8 -4.94 -8.14 -3.49
N VAL A 9 -4.44 -7.29 -2.59
CA VAL A 9 -5.16 -6.83 -1.40
C VAL A 9 -5.44 -5.33 -1.55
N GLY A 10 -6.72 -4.95 -1.45
CA GLY A 10 -7.13 -3.55 -1.35
C GLY A 10 -7.39 -3.14 0.10
N SER A 11 -7.62 -1.85 0.31
CA SER A 11 -7.98 -1.29 1.61
C SER A 11 -9.05 -0.22 1.47
N GLU A 12 -9.75 0.06 2.57
CA GLU A 12 -10.70 1.17 2.66
C GLU A 12 -10.04 2.53 2.38
N VAL A 13 -8.75 2.66 2.67
CA VAL A 13 -7.96 3.87 2.35
C VAL A 13 -7.90 4.10 0.83
N ILE A 14 -7.64 3.04 0.06
CA ILE A 14 -7.62 3.11 -1.41
C ILE A 14 -9.01 3.48 -1.94
N ASP A 15 -10.08 2.90 -1.39
CA ASP A 15 -11.44 3.23 -1.82
C ASP A 15 -11.76 4.71 -1.56
N TYR A 16 -11.36 5.22 -0.39
CA TYR A 16 -11.51 6.64 -0.05
C TYR A 16 -10.73 7.56 -1.01
N GLU A 17 -9.47 7.21 -1.35
CA GLU A 17 -8.66 7.98 -2.30
C GLU A 17 -9.27 7.97 -3.71
N ILE A 18 -9.76 6.82 -4.17
CA ILE A 18 -10.46 6.68 -5.46
C ILE A 18 -11.72 7.54 -5.47
N ASP A 19 -12.47 7.57 -4.36
CA ASP A 19 -13.69 8.36 -4.28
C ASP A 19 -13.47 9.87 -4.33
N ARG A 20 -12.29 10.35 -3.95
CA ARG A 20 -11.91 11.77 -4.02
C ARG A 20 -11.18 12.16 -5.30
N MET A 21 -11.07 11.27 -6.28
CA MET A 21 -10.52 11.62 -7.59
C MET A 21 -11.45 12.60 -8.34
N ASP A 22 -10.90 13.75 -8.73
CA ASP A 22 -11.64 14.79 -9.45
C ASP A 22 -11.97 14.41 -10.90
N ASN A 23 -11.10 13.62 -11.55
CA ASN A 23 -11.29 13.22 -12.94
C ASN A 23 -12.21 11.98 -13.03
N PRO A 24 -13.43 12.10 -13.57
CA PRO A 24 -14.42 11.03 -13.55
C PRO A 24 -14.01 9.82 -14.42
N LEU A 25 -13.41 10.05 -15.59
CA LEU A 25 -12.95 8.97 -16.47
C LEU A 25 -11.80 8.19 -15.84
N LYS A 26 -10.85 8.89 -15.22
CA LYS A 26 -9.76 8.25 -14.48
C LYS A 26 -10.30 7.47 -13.29
N LYS A 27 -11.24 8.06 -12.54
CA LYS A 27 -11.88 7.43 -11.39
C LYS A 27 -12.58 6.14 -11.75
N GLU A 28 -13.38 6.12 -12.81
CA GLU A 28 -14.07 4.92 -13.30
C GLU A 28 -13.08 3.80 -13.63
N LYS A 29 -12.03 4.13 -14.41
CA LYS A 29 -11.00 3.15 -14.76
C LYS A 29 -10.26 2.60 -13.55
N VAL A 30 -9.93 3.44 -12.56
CA VAL A 30 -9.25 2.99 -11.34
C VAL A 30 -10.20 2.15 -10.46
N LYS A 31 -11.50 2.49 -10.42
CA LYS A 31 -12.52 1.67 -9.75
C LYS A 31 -12.59 0.27 -10.36
N GLU A 32 -12.66 0.16 -11.69
CA GLU A 32 -12.66 -1.13 -12.37
C GLU A 32 -11.41 -1.95 -12.05
N LEU A 33 -10.23 -1.33 -12.10
CA LEU A 33 -8.98 -2.00 -11.73
C LEU A 33 -8.97 -2.46 -10.27
N SER A 34 -9.52 -1.66 -9.34
CA SER A 34 -9.61 -2.02 -7.91
C SER A 34 -10.44 -3.30 -7.68
N LEU A 35 -11.35 -3.67 -8.59
CA LEU A 35 -12.16 -4.90 -8.46
C LEU A 35 -11.33 -6.19 -8.57
N ILE A 36 -10.10 -6.15 -9.06
CA ILE A 36 -9.20 -7.32 -9.10
C ILE A 36 -8.78 -7.80 -7.70
N ARG A 37 -8.95 -6.95 -6.67
CA ARG A 37 -8.57 -7.28 -5.30
C ARG A 37 -9.32 -8.53 -4.82
N LYS A 38 -8.59 -9.48 -4.24
CA LYS A 38 -9.16 -10.70 -3.65
C LYS A 38 -9.51 -10.52 -2.17
N ARG A 39 -8.83 -9.59 -1.50
CA ARG A 39 -9.06 -9.25 -0.09
C ARG A 39 -9.18 -7.74 0.06
N HIS A 40 -9.92 -7.33 1.08
CA HIS A 40 -10.15 -5.93 1.41
C HIS A 40 -9.94 -5.70 2.90
N ILE A 41 -9.12 -4.72 3.25
CA ILE A 41 -8.76 -4.39 4.63
C ILE A 41 -9.54 -3.15 5.07
N GLN A 42 -10.35 -3.32 6.11
CA GLN A 42 -11.09 -2.22 6.74
C GLN A 42 -10.18 -1.45 7.72
N VAL A 43 -10.43 -0.16 7.85
CA VAL A 43 -9.71 0.69 8.81
C VAL A 43 -10.41 0.59 10.17
N GLU A 44 -9.97 -0.39 10.96
CA GLU A 44 -10.41 -0.62 12.33
C GLU A 44 -9.46 0.05 13.35
N GLU A 45 -9.86 0.09 14.62
CA GLU A 45 -9.06 0.66 15.72
C GLU A 45 -7.61 0.17 15.74
N ALA A 46 -7.39 -1.14 15.53
CA ALA A 46 -6.04 -1.72 15.50
C ALA A 46 -5.18 -1.17 14.34
N VAL A 47 -5.79 -0.88 13.19
CA VAL A 47 -5.12 -0.27 12.03
C VAL A 47 -4.80 1.20 12.34
N ILE A 48 -5.73 1.91 12.98
CA ILE A 48 -5.53 3.31 13.40
C ILE A 48 -4.41 3.43 14.43
N GLU A 49 -4.41 2.57 15.45
CA GLU A 49 -3.36 2.56 16.48
C GLU A 49 -1.99 2.27 15.84
N ARG A 50 -1.93 1.30 14.92
CA ARG A 50 -0.70 0.99 14.20
C ARG A 50 -0.25 2.13 13.30
N ALA A 51 -1.16 2.76 12.57
CA ALA A 51 -0.87 3.94 11.78
C ALA A 51 -0.35 5.11 12.64
N GLY A 52 -0.85 5.27 13.87
CA GLY A 52 -0.33 6.25 14.83
C GLY A 52 1.14 5.98 15.17
N LYS A 53 1.51 4.71 15.42
CA LYS A 53 2.89 4.31 15.68
C LYS A 53 3.80 4.57 14.47
N ILE A 54 3.34 4.22 13.27
CA ILE A 54 4.10 4.47 12.02
C ILE A 54 4.24 5.96 11.75
N SER A 55 3.19 6.76 11.99
CA SER A 55 3.25 8.22 11.86
C SER A 55 4.29 8.83 12.81
N GLY A 56 4.46 8.26 14.02
CA GLY A 56 5.49 8.65 14.97
C GLY A 56 6.94 8.48 14.46
N LEU A 57 7.15 7.68 13.41
CA LEU A 57 8.42 7.53 12.71
C LEU A 57 8.66 8.62 11.65
N GLY A 58 7.69 9.50 11.42
CA GLY A 58 7.76 10.60 10.44
C GLY A 58 7.05 10.32 9.12
N PHE A 59 6.23 9.27 9.03
CA PHE A 59 5.37 9.00 7.87
C PHE A 59 4.19 10.00 7.86
N GLY A 60 3.73 10.36 6.66
CA GLY A 60 2.48 11.10 6.52
C GLY A 60 1.29 10.26 7.01
N ALA A 61 0.18 10.91 7.39
CA ALA A 61 -0.97 10.19 7.96
C ALA A 61 -1.53 9.10 7.00
N TYR A 62 -1.67 9.40 5.70
CA TYR A 62 -2.11 8.43 4.71
C TYR A 62 -1.06 7.35 4.44
N ASP A 63 0.22 7.72 4.35
CA ASP A 63 1.33 6.78 4.19
C ASP A 63 1.37 5.74 5.32
N ALA A 64 1.19 6.22 6.55
CA ALA A 64 1.13 5.37 7.73
C ALA A 64 -0.11 4.47 7.74
N LEU A 65 -1.25 5.00 7.29
CA LEU A 65 -2.50 4.23 7.22
C LEU A 65 -2.44 3.14 6.14
N HIS A 66 -1.88 3.44 4.97
CA HIS A 66 -1.60 2.46 3.91
C HIS A 66 -0.65 1.37 4.40
N SER A 67 0.43 1.77 5.07
CA SER A 67 1.40 0.82 5.63
C SER A 67 0.77 -0.09 6.69
N ALA A 68 -0.03 0.47 7.61
CA ALA A 68 -0.76 -0.31 8.61
C ALA A 68 -1.79 -1.27 7.98
N CYS A 69 -2.49 -0.85 6.93
CA CYS A 69 -3.39 -1.73 6.18
C CYS A 69 -2.63 -2.89 5.51
N ALA A 70 -1.47 -2.61 4.89
CA ALA A 70 -0.62 -3.61 4.28
C ALA A 70 -0.13 -4.64 5.32
N GLU A 71 0.32 -4.19 6.48
CA GLU A 71 0.71 -5.06 7.59
C GLU A 71 -0.46 -5.91 8.12
N LYS A 72 -1.64 -5.32 8.33
CA LYS A 72 -2.86 -6.03 8.74
C LYS A 72 -3.27 -7.08 7.71
N GLY A 73 -3.13 -6.75 6.42
CA GLY A 73 -3.36 -7.66 5.30
C GLY A 73 -2.33 -8.77 5.18
N ARG A 74 -1.22 -8.71 5.93
CA ARG A 74 -0.09 -9.64 5.85
C ARG A 74 0.39 -9.82 4.41
N VAL A 75 0.50 -8.71 3.69
CA VAL A 75 1.01 -8.74 2.31
C VAL A 75 2.52 -8.94 2.34
N ASP A 76 3.04 -9.68 1.38
CA ASP A 76 4.49 -9.89 1.25
C ASP A 76 5.21 -8.61 0.81
N VAL A 77 4.51 -7.76 0.05
CA VAL A 77 5.03 -6.52 -0.52
C VAL A 77 3.95 -5.45 -0.65
N PHE A 78 4.31 -4.21 -0.31
CA PHE A 78 3.50 -3.02 -0.59
C PHE A 78 4.17 -2.20 -1.71
N LEU A 79 3.52 -2.16 -2.86
CA LEU A 79 4.03 -1.49 -4.05
C LEU A 79 3.56 -0.04 -4.13
N THR A 80 4.48 0.90 -4.28
CA THR A 80 4.18 2.34 -4.44
C THR A 80 5.18 3.04 -5.35
N THR A 81 4.73 4.10 -6.03
CA THR A 81 5.61 4.99 -6.80
C THR A 81 5.94 6.28 -6.05
N ASP A 82 5.41 6.48 -4.83
CA ASP A 82 5.70 7.67 -4.03
C ASP A 82 7.11 7.60 -3.44
N LYS A 83 8.01 8.46 -3.94
CA LYS A 83 9.41 8.52 -3.52
C LYS A 83 9.59 8.90 -2.05
N LYS A 84 8.68 9.68 -1.46
CA LYS A 84 8.76 10.05 -0.04
C LYS A 84 8.45 8.84 0.83
N LEU A 85 7.38 8.12 0.51
CA LEU A 85 7.01 6.89 1.20
C LEU A 85 8.12 5.83 1.08
N LEU A 86 8.66 5.61 -0.13
CA LEU A 86 9.77 4.66 -0.34
C LEU A 86 10.96 4.98 0.56
N ARG A 87 11.41 6.24 0.59
CA ARG A 87 12.55 6.67 1.43
C ARG A 87 12.26 6.53 2.93
N SER A 88 11.05 6.84 3.37
CA SER A 88 10.65 6.68 4.77
C SER A 88 10.62 5.20 5.17
N ALA A 89 10.08 4.35 4.29
CA ALA A 89 10.00 2.91 4.51
C ALA A 89 11.40 2.27 4.54
N GLU A 90 12.29 2.64 3.64
CA GLU A 90 13.68 2.17 3.64
C GLU A 90 14.40 2.54 4.95
N ARG A 91 14.26 3.79 5.39
CA ARG A 91 14.86 4.27 6.66
C ARG A 91 14.34 3.50 7.87
N HIS A 92 13.08 3.09 7.84
CA HIS A 92 12.37 2.48 8.96
C HIS A 92 11.94 1.03 8.69
N GLN A 93 12.69 0.31 7.85
CA GLN A 93 12.31 -1.05 7.41
C GLN A 93 12.29 -2.05 8.57
N ARG A 94 13.06 -1.82 9.65
CA ARG A 94 13.06 -2.69 10.83
C ARG A 94 11.82 -2.51 11.68
N GLU A 95 11.18 -1.36 11.59
CA GLU A 95 9.98 -0.99 12.31
C GLU A 95 8.71 -1.34 11.54
N LEU A 96 8.81 -1.63 10.24
CA LEU A 96 7.70 -2.07 9.37
C LEU A 96 7.69 -3.59 9.22
N ALA A 97 6.50 -4.19 9.28
CA ALA A 97 6.29 -5.62 9.07
C ALA A 97 6.06 -5.99 7.59
N VAL A 98 6.06 -4.99 6.70
CA VAL A 98 5.89 -5.15 5.26
C VAL A 98 7.08 -4.53 4.52
N TRP A 99 7.50 -5.14 3.42
CA TRP A 99 8.47 -4.54 2.52
C TRP A 99 7.77 -3.57 1.57
N VAL A 100 8.18 -2.31 1.60
CA VAL A 100 7.66 -1.28 0.70
C VAL A 100 8.67 -1.06 -0.43
N THR A 101 8.23 -1.15 -1.68
CA THR A 101 9.14 -1.01 -2.82
C THR A 101 8.42 -0.48 -4.07
N ASN A 102 9.20 -0.10 -5.08
CA ASN A 102 8.66 0.33 -6.35
C ASN A 102 8.24 -0.90 -7.19
N PRO A 103 7.08 -0.84 -7.89
CA PRO A 103 6.63 -1.91 -8.77
C PRO A 103 7.67 -2.38 -9.80
N LEU A 104 8.47 -1.46 -10.36
CA LEU A 104 9.40 -1.80 -11.45
C LEU A 104 10.55 -2.71 -10.98
N PRO A 105 11.39 -2.33 -9.98
CA PRO A 105 12.41 -3.21 -9.43
C PRO A 105 11.84 -4.55 -8.93
N TRP A 106 10.68 -4.52 -8.26
CA TRP A 106 10.02 -5.72 -7.77
C TRP A 106 9.66 -6.70 -8.89
N LEU A 107 9.10 -6.20 -10.00
CA LEU A 107 8.77 -7.02 -11.18
C LEU A 107 10.02 -7.58 -11.88
N MET A 108 11.13 -6.83 -11.85
CA MET A 108 12.40 -7.25 -12.46
C MET A 108 13.20 -8.23 -11.58
N GLY A 109 12.79 -8.42 -10.33
CA GLY A 109 13.54 -9.22 -9.35
C GLY A 109 14.82 -8.53 -8.86
N GLU A 110 14.94 -7.23 -9.10
CA GLU A 110 16.06 -6.40 -8.66
C GLU A 110 15.77 -5.89 -7.26
N LYS A 111 16.68 -6.12 -6.31
CA LYS A 111 16.69 -5.38 -5.05
C LYS A 111 17.38 -4.05 -5.35
N GLU A 112 16.73 -2.93 -5.08
CA GLU A 112 17.43 -1.63 -5.08
C GLU A 112 18.56 -1.73 -4.04
N GLU A 113 19.81 -1.73 -4.53
CA GLU A 113 21.05 -1.74 -3.75
C GLU A 113 21.45 -0.33 -3.29
#